data_AF-A0A7Y3E6F2-F1
#
_entry.id   AF-A0A7Y3E6F2-F1
#
_cell.length_a   1.000
_cell.length_b   1.000
_cell.length_c   1.000
_cell.angle_alpha   90.00
_cell.angle_beta   90.00
_cell.angle_gamma   90.00
#
_symmetry.space_group_name_H-M   'P 1'
#
loop_
_entity.id
_entity.type
_entity.pdbx_description
1 polymer ?
#
loop_
_entity_poly.entity_id
_entity_poly.type
_entity_poly.pdbx_seq_one_letter_code
_entity_poly.pdbx_strand_id
1 'polypeptide(L)'
;MSRTILLPVLLLSALILSGCEKPAPEPGVDISALRQAVIKKTEELYLIHLKLDSAAADITKAELKARNSDCADAEYLAADAYRNLEQADQDLLQLGHDLQELFNLDVEVTNRN
;
A
#
# COMPACT_ATOMS: atom_id res chain seq x y z
N MET A 1 36.78 35.13 -56.05
CA MET A 1 35.45 34.49 -55.88
C MET A 1 35.59 33.43 -54.79
N SER A 2 35.29 33.77 -53.54
CA SER A 2 35.45 32.87 -52.39
C SER A 2 34.18 32.93 -51.55
N ARG A 3 33.21 32.06 -51.84
CA ARG A 3 31.88 32.10 -51.20
C ARG A 3 31.12 30.77 -51.17
N THR A 4 31.79 29.63 -51.35
CA THR A 4 31.12 28.32 -51.50
C THR A 4 31.40 27.31 -50.39
N ILE A 5 32.24 27.61 -49.41
CA ILE A 5 32.63 26.64 -48.34
C ILE A 5 31.93 26.91 -46.99
N LEU A 6 31.20 28.02 -46.85
CA LEU A 6 30.53 28.37 -45.59
C LEU A 6 29.20 27.64 -45.34
N LEU A 7 28.56 27.10 -46.37
CA LEU A 7 27.27 26.40 -46.26
C LEU A 7 27.33 24.97 -45.68
N PRO A 8 28.29 24.10 -46.03
CA PRO A 8 28.29 22.72 -45.51
C PRO A 8 28.69 22.64 -44.03
N VAL A 9 29.47 23.60 -43.52
CA VAL A 9 29.89 23.65 -42.11
C VAL A 9 28.73 24.07 -41.19
N LEU A 10 27.83 24.93 -41.70
CA LEU A 10 26.66 25.42 -40.96
C LEU A 10 25.53 24.38 -40.88
N LEU A 11 25.43 23.47 -41.85
CA LEU A 11 24.47 22.35 -41.79
C LEU A 11 24.96 21.24 -40.85
N LEU A 12 26.27 21.00 -40.77
CA LEU A 12 26.83 19.95 -39.91
C LEU A 12 26.70 20.27 -38.42
N SER A 13 26.78 21.55 -38.04
CA SER A 13 26.67 21.99 -36.63
C SER A 13 25.24 21.96 -36.09
N ALA A 14 24.21 22.01 -36.94
CA ALA A 14 22.80 21.89 -36.52
C ALA A 14 22.41 20.45 -36.14
N LEU A 15 23.05 19.44 -36.73
CA LEU A 15 22.75 18.03 -36.47
C LEU A 15 23.30 17.54 -35.12
N ILE A 16 24.37 18.15 -34.60
CA ILE A 16 25.04 17.68 -33.37
C ILE A 16 24.36 18.23 -32.10
N LEU A 17 23.54 19.29 -32.20
CA LEU A 17 22.85 19.87 -31.03
C LEU A 17 21.59 19.13 -30.58
N SER A 18 21.10 18.16 -31.36
CA SER A 18 19.92 17.36 -30.98
C SER A 18 20.25 16.17 -30.05
N GLY A 19 21.52 15.97 -29.69
CA GLY A 19 21.98 14.88 -28.82
C GLY A 19 22.13 15.21 -27.33
N CYS A 20 21.83 16.44 -26.91
CA CYS A 20 22.02 16.91 -25.52
C CYS A 20 20.72 17.09 -24.73
N GLU A 21 19.63 16.45 -25.14
CA GLU A 21 18.42 16.43 -24.32
C GLU A 21 18.57 15.36 -23.25
N LYS A 22 19.14 15.77 -22.11
CA LYS A 22 19.14 14.98 -20.89
C LYS A 22 17.67 14.56 -20.65
N PRO A 23 17.36 13.26 -20.52
CA PRO A 23 15.99 12.83 -20.27
C PRO A 23 15.45 13.62 -19.08
N ALA A 24 14.23 14.12 -19.23
CA ALA A 24 13.57 14.90 -18.19
C ALA A 24 13.69 14.14 -16.86
N PRO A 25 14.08 14.80 -15.75
CA PRO A 25 14.16 14.14 -14.46
C PRO A 25 12.82 13.47 -14.18
N GLU A 26 12.86 12.21 -13.75
CA GLU A 26 11.64 11.49 -13.40
C GLU A 26 10.83 12.33 -12.40
N PRO A 27 9.49 12.39 -12.56
CA PRO A 27 8.64 13.10 -11.61
C PRO A 27 8.97 12.62 -10.19
N GLY A 28 9.34 13.55 -9.31
CA GLY A 28 9.58 13.22 -7.91
C GLY A 28 8.34 12.61 -7.26
N VAL A 29 8.53 11.85 -6.19
CA VAL A 29 7.43 11.24 -5.42
C VAL A 29 6.44 12.31 -4.97
N ASP A 30 5.16 12.14 -5.31
CA ASP A 30 4.09 13.00 -4.80
C ASP A 30 3.82 12.68 -3.32
N ILE A 31 4.49 13.43 -2.45
CA ILE A 31 4.38 13.30 -1.00
C ILE A 31 2.95 13.59 -0.49
N SER A 32 2.18 14.43 -1.20
CA SER A 32 0.80 14.73 -0.83
C SER A 32 -0.10 13.53 -1.08
N ALA A 33 0.03 12.93 -2.26
CA ALA A 33 -0.68 11.70 -2.62
C ALA A 33 -0.29 10.54 -1.68
N LEU A 34 1.01 10.38 -1.40
CA LEU A 34 1.49 9.35 -0.47
C LEU A 34 0.91 9.54 0.93
N ARG A 35 0.91 10.77 1.45
CA ARG A 35 0.32 11.08 2.76
C ARG A 35 -1.16 10.70 2.81
N GLN A 36 -1.93 11.04 1.77
CA GLN A 36 -3.36 10.70 1.71
C GLN A 36 -3.57 9.19 1.69
N ALA A 37 -2.74 8.46 0.93
CA ALA A 37 -2.79 6.99 0.90
C ALA A 37 -2.51 6.38 2.28
N VAL A 38 -1.49 6.87 3.00
CA VAL A 38 -1.16 6.39 4.35
C VAL A 38 -2.29 6.67 5.36
N ILE A 39 -2.90 7.85 5.29
CA ILE A 39 -4.05 8.19 6.15
C ILE A 39 -5.19 7.20 5.91
N LYS A 40 -5.55 6.95 4.64
CA LYS A 40 -6.59 5.98 4.29
C LYS A 40 -6.27 4.57 4.82
N LYS A 41 -5.03 4.11 4.66
CA LYS A 41 -4.60 2.79 5.19
C LYS A 41 -4.64 2.72 6.71
N THR A 42 -4.43 3.85 7.39
CA THR A 42 -4.55 3.95 8.85
C THR A 42 -6.00 3.88 9.31
N GLU A 43 -6.93 4.48 8.56
CA GLU A 43 -8.36 4.36 8.80
C GLU A 43 -8.85 2.92 8.62
N GLU A 44 -8.38 2.23 7.58
CA GLU A 44 -8.66 0.81 7.36
C GLU A 44 -8.14 -0.05 8.52
N LEU A 45 -6.91 0.18 8.98
CA LEU A 45 -6.35 -0.50 10.17
C LEU A 45 -7.21 -0.28 11.42
N TYR A 46 -7.69 0.95 11.61
CA TYR A 46 -8.54 1.26 12.75
C TYR A 46 -9.87 0.49 12.70
N LEU A 47 -10.48 0.33 11.52
CA LEU A 47 -11.69 -0.47 11.37
C LEU A 47 -11.44 -1.96 11.69
N ILE A 48 -10.30 -2.51 11.27
CA ILE A 48 -9.89 -3.88 11.62
C ILE A 48 -9.77 -4.01 13.13
N HIS A 49 -9.11 -3.06 13.80
CA HIS A 49 -8.98 -3.05 15.25
C HIS A 49 -10.34 -3.06 15.97
N LEU A 50 -11.31 -2.27 15.49
CA LEU A 50 -12.66 -2.27 16.07
C LEU A 50 -13.37 -3.63 15.93
N LYS A 51 -13.17 -4.35 14.81
CA LYS A 51 -13.70 -5.71 14.65
C LYS A 51 -13.09 -6.68 15.66
N LEU A 52 -11.77 -6.59 15.87
CA LEU A 52 -11.05 -7.41 16.85
C LEU A 52 -11.54 -7.12 18.29
N ASP A 53 -11.75 -5.86 18.64
CA ASP A 53 -12.29 -5.47 19.95
C ASP A 53 -13.70 -6.01 20.16
N SER A 54 -14.55 -5.94 19.14
CA SER A 54 -15.90 -6.53 19.20
C SER A 54 -15.84 -8.04 19.42
N ALA A 55 -14.99 -8.74 18.67
CA ALA A 55 -14.84 -10.18 18.80
C ALA A 55 -14.32 -10.58 20.19
N ALA A 56 -13.36 -9.83 20.75
CA ALA A 56 -12.86 -10.06 22.11
C ALA A 56 -13.96 -9.87 23.17
N ALA A 57 -14.82 -8.85 22.99
CA ALA A 57 -15.96 -8.63 23.87
C ALA A 57 -16.97 -9.79 23.79
N ASP A 58 -17.24 -10.31 22.59
CA ASP A 58 -18.19 -11.41 22.40
C ASP A 58 -17.64 -12.75 22.92
N ILE A 59 -16.33 -13.02 22.79
CA ILE A 59 -15.68 -14.16 23.47
C ILE A 59 -15.86 -14.05 24.99
N THR A 60 -15.60 -12.86 25.56
CA THR A 60 -15.74 -12.65 27.01
C THR A 60 -17.18 -12.90 27.47
N LYS A 61 -18.18 -12.44 26.71
CA LYS A 61 -19.60 -12.71 26.99
C LYS A 61 -19.92 -14.20 26.85
N ALA A 62 -19.40 -14.87 25.82
CA ALA A 62 -19.58 -16.30 25.60
C ALA A 62 -19.05 -17.12 26.78
N GLU A 63 -17.85 -16.80 27.27
CA GLU A 63 -17.26 -17.44 28.45
C GLU A 63 -18.11 -17.26 29.70
N LEU A 64 -18.65 -16.06 29.92
CA LEU A 64 -19.55 -15.79 31.04
C LEU A 64 -20.84 -16.61 30.93
N LYS A 65 -21.42 -16.69 29.73
CA LYS A 65 -22.63 -17.47 29.44
C LYS A 65 -22.41 -18.96 29.67
N ALA A 66 -21.30 -19.50 29.19
CA ALA A 66 -20.91 -20.90 29.39
C ALA A 66 -20.77 -21.23 30.89
N ARG A 67 -20.13 -20.35 31.68
CA ARG A 67 -20.01 -20.51 33.14
C ARG A 67 -21.35 -20.53 33.86
N ASN A 68 -22.35 -19.83 33.32
CA ASN A 68 -23.70 -19.79 33.85
C ASN A 68 -24.60 -20.91 33.32
N SER A 69 -24.02 -21.94 32.67
CA SER A 69 -24.74 -23.06 32.04
C SER A 69 -25.71 -22.65 30.92
N ASP A 70 -25.48 -21.47 30.32
CA ASP A 70 -26.25 -20.94 29.19
C ASP A 70 -25.51 -21.26 27.88
N CYS A 71 -25.42 -22.56 27.56
CA CYS A 71 -24.57 -23.07 26.48
C CYS A 71 -24.99 -22.60 25.09
N ALA A 72 -26.30 -22.44 24.83
CA ALA A 72 -26.80 -22.01 23.52
C ALA A 72 -26.39 -20.57 23.20
N ASP A 73 -26.56 -19.65 24.16
CA ASP A 73 -26.12 -18.27 24.02
C ASP A 73 -24.58 -18.18 23.92
N ALA A 74 -23.86 -19.00 24.69
CA ALA A 74 -22.40 -19.06 24.63
C ALA A 74 -21.90 -19.50 23.25
N GLU A 75 -22.48 -20.57 22.69
CA GLU A 75 -22.14 -21.06 21.36
C GLU A 75 -22.42 -20.02 20.28
N TYR A 76 -23.57 -19.33 20.36
CA TYR A 76 -23.91 -18.26 19.42
C TYR A 76 -22.88 -17.11 19.47
N LEU A 77 -22.55 -16.61 20.66
CA LEU A 77 -21.59 -15.53 20.84
C LEU A 77 -20.17 -15.93 20.40
N ALA A 78 -19.75 -17.15 20.71
CA ALA A 78 -18.46 -17.67 20.28
C ALA A 78 -18.40 -17.77 18.74
N ALA A 79 -19.44 -18.32 18.11
CA ALA A 79 -19.51 -18.42 16.65
C ALA A 79 -19.48 -17.03 15.99
N ASP A 80 -20.17 -16.05 16.55
CA ASP A 80 -20.13 -14.68 16.03
C ASP A 80 -18.75 -14.05 16.15
N ALA A 81 -18.11 -14.19 17.32
CA ALA A 81 -16.75 -13.72 17.53
C ALA A 81 -15.75 -14.36 16.56
N TYR A 82 -15.84 -15.67 16.32
CA TYR A 82 -14.97 -16.36 15.36
C TYR A 82 -15.14 -15.84 13.94
N ARG A 83 -16.38 -15.55 13.49
CA ARG A 83 -16.61 -14.94 12.18
C ARG A 83 -15.99 -13.56 12.08
N ASN A 84 -16.12 -12.74 13.12
CA ASN A 84 -15.52 -11.40 13.16
C ASN A 84 -13.98 -11.47 13.16
N LEU A 85 -13.39 -12.44 13.86
CA LEU A 85 -11.94 -12.68 13.85
C LEU A 85 -11.45 -13.10 12.45
N GLU A 86 -12.14 -14.03 11.80
CA GLU A 86 -11.77 -14.49 10.46
C GLU A 86 -11.83 -13.34 9.43
N GLN A 87 -12.86 -12.50 9.50
CA GLN A 87 -12.95 -11.32 8.66
C GLN A 87 -11.86 -10.30 8.96
N ALA A 88 -11.56 -10.05 10.24
CA ALA A 88 -10.51 -9.12 10.62
C ALA A 88 -9.12 -9.61 10.19
N ASP A 89 -8.87 -10.93 10.23
CA ASP A 89 -7.63 -11.54 9.74
C ASP A 89 -7.48 -11.36 8.22
N GLN A 90 -8.53 -11.64 7.45
CA GLN A 90 -8.54 -11.42 5.99
C GLN A 90 -8.30 -9.95 5.63
N ASP A 91 -8.98 -9.03 6.31
CA ASP A 91 -8.79 -7.60 6.10
C ASP A 91 -7.37 -7.14 6.45
N LEU A 92 -6.77 -7.71 7.51
CA LEU A 92 -5.41 -7.40 7.93
C LEU A 92 -4.38 -7.90 6.92
N LEU A 93 -4.57 -9.10 6.37
CA LEU A 93 -3.73 -9.62 5.29
C LEU A 93 -3.81 -8.73 4.04
N GLN A 94 -5.02 -8.34 3.63
CA GLN A 94 -5.21 -7.44 2.50
C GLN A 94 -4.54 -6.08 2.73
N LEU A 95 -4.74 -5.49 3.91
CA LEU A 95 -4.08 -4.25 4.29
C LEU A 95 -2.54 -4.38 4.24
N GLY A 96 -2.01 -5.51 4.68
CA GLY A 96 -0.59 -5.82 4.60
C GLY A 96 -0.06 -5.83 3.16
N HIS A 97 -0.79 -6.46 2.24
CA HIS A 97 -0.46 -6.44 0.81
C HIS A 97 -0.53 -5.03 0.22
N ASP A 98 -1.58 -4.27 0.52
CA ASP A 98 -1.73 -2.91 0.03
C ASP A 98 -0.61 -1.98 0.53
N LEU A 99 -0.13 -2.19 1.76
CA LEU A 99 1.00 -1.45 2.30
C LEU A 99 2.33 -1.84 1.63
N GLN A 100 2.52 -3.13 1.32
CA GLN A 100 3.69 -3.59 0.57
C GLN A 100 3.75 -2.93 -0.81
N GLU A 101 2.62 -2.85 -1.51
CA GLU A 101 2.51 -2.17 -2.81
C GLU A 101 2.74 -0.66 -2.66
N LEU A 102 2.08 -0.01 -1.70
CA LEU A 102 2.17 1.44 -1.49
C LEU A 102 3.61 1.91 -1.22
N PHE A 103 4.37 1.12 -0.47
CA PHE A 103 5.76 1.43 -0.13
C PHE A 103 6.79 0.70 -1.00
N ASN A 104 6.32 -0.07 -1.99
CA ASN A 104 7.17 -0.84 -2.90
C ASN A 104 8.16 -1.75 -2.15
N LEU A 105 7.70 -2.39 -1.07
CA LEU A 105 8.52 -3.21 -0.17
C LEU A 105 8.89 -4.57 -0.79
N ASP A 106 8.21 -4.96 -1.87
CA ASP A 106 8.47 -6.17 -2.65
C ASP A 106 9.65 -6.03 -3.63
N VAL A 107 10.28 -4.85 -3.72
CA VAL A 107 11.58 -4.72 -4.40
C VAL A 107 12.63 -5.36 -3.50
N GLU A 108 12.73 -6.67 -3.66
CA GLU A 108 13.93 -7.46 -3.55
C GLU A 108 15.17 -6.62 -3.18
N VAL A 109 15.67 -6.88 -1.98
CA VAL A 109 17.08 -6.74 -1.60
C VAL A 109 17.93 -7.72 -2.45
N THR A 110 17.70 -7.79 -3.76
CA THR A 110 18.51 -8.50 -4.76
C THR A 110 19.57 -7.55 -5.29
N ASN A 111 20.35 -6.99 -4.35
CA ASN A 111 21.63 -6.32 -4.60
C ASN A 111 22.45 -6.22 -3.30
N ARG A 112 22.48 -7.31 -2.52
CA ARG A 112 23.51 -7.53 -1.48
C ARG A 112 24.23 -8.86 -1.71
N ASN A 113 25.07 -8.89 -2.74
CA ASN A 113 26.50 -9.22 -2.69
C ASN A 113 27.10 -9.23 -4.10
#